data_AF-A0A812R2U5-F1
#
_entry.id   AF-A0A812R2U5-F1
#
_cell.length_a   1.000
_cell.length_b   1.000
_cell.length_c   1.000
_cell.angle_alpha   90.00
_cell.angle_beta   90.00
_cell.angle_gamma   90.00
#
_symmetry.space_group_name_H-M   'P 1'
#
loop_
_entity.id
_entity.type
_entity.pdbx_description
1 polymer ?
#
loop_
_entity_poly.entity_id
_entity_poly.type
_entity_poly.pdbx_seq_one_letter_code
_entity_poly.pdbx_strand_id
1 'polypeptide(L)'
;MQLSTEVGKVFERIIRAVQDEQEVLASAAQVSEDKITQAELYSSAQKAQLDQLSAEVSQHQRDGEEKDAKLQTMTDENRNLSEQVRQLEDEITGLRQQLLQIKLSRTRKDAAQDSVAPVASAEVSAAGAPGATKEACSSSRSSSPSSFTVPPKAEEASDDDAEDEEEEEEMQEPPEAKVTEDTAANKEEPIAAASSSPRPPRERSRSRPLTRGQGRLRSVSPSQGDHEPQPKSSARHVTKRSDSRRPLARHQTAPSRHARSRASLPPPPPLPERGRARQATRDKVCFQYCARGKCASGDECPLRHPPKEDADKIMRRVETTACRDGNDCTRPHCYFAHPGSNSGGKGKRVKRSKPERDRRR
;
A
#
# COMPACT_ATOMS: atom_id res chain seq x y z
N MET A 1 36.88 11.04 94.09
CA MET A 1 35.91 11.92 93.40
C MET A 1 36.24 12.13 91.92
N GLN A 2 37.50 12.31 91.49
CA GLN A 2 37.82 12.51 90.06
C GLN A 2 37.51 11.29 89.16
N LEU A 3 37.77 10.06 89.63
CA LEU A 3 37.54 8.84 88.84
C LEU A 3 36.07 8.63 88.44
N SER A 4 35.09 9.02 89.27
CA SER A 4 33.67 8.86 88.91
C SER A 4 33.26 9.80 87.77
N THR A 5 33.90 10.97 87.65
CA THR A 5 33.62 11.92 86.57
C THR A 5 34.19 11.47 85.23
N GLU A 6 35.29 10.70 85.23
CA GLU A 6 35.88 10.16 83.99
C GLU A 6 35.07 8.98 83.47
N VAL A 7 34.62 8.08 84.35
CA VAL A 7 33.75 6.96 83.98
C VAL A 7 32.42 7.46 83.40
N GLY A 8 31.83 8.51 83.99
CA GLY A 8 30.62 9.15 83.46
C GLY A 8 30.79 9.69 82.04
N LYS A 9 31.92 10.36 81.76
CA LYS A 9 32.23 10.87 80.41
C LYS A 9 32.43 9.75 79.39
N VAL A 10 33.02 8.62 79.78
CA VAL A 10 33.16 7.45 78.91
C VAL A 10 31.78 6.88 78.59
N PHE A 11 30.91 6.76 79.58
CA PHE A 11 29.55 6.25 79.39
C PHE A 11 28.71 7.13 78.46
N GLU A 12 28.78 8.47 78.61
CA GLU A 12 28.12 9.40 77.69
C GLU A 12 28.63 9.29 76.26
N ARG A 13 29.94 9.09 76.06
CA ARG A 13 30.50 8.87 74.72
C ARG A 13 30.00 7.57 74.10
N ILE A 14 29.87 6.50 74.89
CA ILE A 14 29.34 5.22 74.41
C ILE A 14 27.86 5.38 74.02
N ILE A 15 27.05 6.06 74.84
CA ILE A 15 25.63 6.31 74.53
C ILE A 15 25.50 7.11 73.22
N ARG A 16 26.29 8.17 73.03
CA ARG A 16 26.28 8.95 71.78
C ARG A 16 26.71 8.11 70.58
N ALA A 17 27.78 7.33 70.71
CA ALA A 17 28.23 6.45 69.61
C ALA A 17 27.15 5.44 69.20
N VAL A 18 26.44 4.85 70.17
CA VAL A 18 25.32 3.94 69.89
C VAL A 18 24.14 4.68 69.24
N GLN A 19 23.84 5.91 69.66
CA GLN A 19 22.80 6.73 69.04
C GLN A 19 23.15 7.10 67.59
N ASP A 20 24.39 7.52 67.33
CA ASP A 20 24.89 7.84 66.00
C ASP A 20 24.81 6.60 65.08
N GLU A 21 25.19 5.41 65.58
CA GLU A 21 25.05 4.15 64.84
C GLU A 21 23.58 3.80 64.54
N GLN A 22 22.67 4.01 65.50
CA GLN A 22 21.24 3.81 65.27
C GLN A 22 20.67 4.77 64.23
N GLU A 23 21.10 6.04 64.22
CA GLU A 23 20.67 7.03 63.23
C GLU A 23 21.17 6.68 61.82
N VAL A 24 22.40 6.20 61.70
CA VAL A 24 22.96 5.72 60.42
C VAL A 24 22.20 4.50 59.91
N LEU A 25 21.85 3.55 60.78
CA LEU A 25 21.07 2.36 60.39
C LEU A 25 19.64 2.74 59.96
N ALA A 26 19.00 3.67 60.67
CA ALA A 26 17.68 4.18 60.29
C ALA A 26 17.72 4.90 58.93
N SER A 27 18.72 5.75 58.72
CA SER A 27 18.94 6.44 57.43
C SER A 27 19.22 5.47 56.30
N ALA A 28 20.01 4.42 56.55
CA ALA A 28 20.30 3.37 55.57
C ALA A 28 19.05 2.55 55.22
N ALA A 29 18.20 2.26 56.20
CA ALA A 29 16.92 1.59 55.98
C ALA A 29 15.99 2.44 55.10
N GLN A 30 15.83 3.72 55.41
CA GLN A 30 15.01 4.64 54.62
C GLN A 30 15.50 4.76 53.16
N VAL A 31 16.81 4.92 52.95
CA VAL A 31 17.40 4.94 51.60
C VAL A 31 17.17 3.62 50.85
N SER A 32 17.10 2.49 51.55
CA SER A 32 16.80 1.20 50.93
C SER A 32 15.32 1.08 50.53
N GLU A 33 14.40 1.59 51.34
CA GLU A 33 12.96 1.65 51.04
C GLU A 33 12.69 2.57 49.84
N ASP A 34 13.29 3.75 49.80
CA ASP A 34 13.17 4.70 48.67
C ASP A 34 13.68 4.10 47.36
N LYS A 35 14.73 3.28 47.41
CA LYS A 35 15.25 2.58 46.22
C LYS A 35 14.30 1.49 45.74
N ILE A 36 13.63 0.79 46.64
CA ILE A 36 12.65 -0.24 46.29
C ILE A 36 11.44 0.41 45.65
N THR A 37 10.88 1.47 46.25
CA THR A 37 9.73 2.20 45.69
C THR A 37 10.06 2.81 44.33
N GLN A 38 11.27 3.36 44.15
CA GLN A 38 11.72 3.86 42.85
C GLN A 38 11.81 2.74 41.80
N ALA A 39 12.31 1.56 42.18
CA ALA A 39 12.39 0.41 41.27
C ALA A 39 10.99 -0.11 40.88
N GLU A 40 10.05 -0.12 41.81
CA GLU A 40 8.65 -0.50 41.57
C GLU A 40 7.95 0.48 40.62
N LEU A 41 8.12 1.79 40.82
CA LEU A 41 7.58 2.81 39.92
C LEU A 41 8.15 2.67 38.51
N TYR A 42 9.47 2.43 38.38
CA TYR A 42 10.09 2.22 37.09
C TYR A 42 9.57 0.95 36.39
N SER A 43 9.43 -0.16 37.13
CA SER A 43 8.85 -1.40 36.61
C SER A 43 7.40 -1.23 36.15
N SER A 44 6.59 -0.52 36.95
CA SER A 44 5.20 -0.19 36.62
C SER A 44 5.10 0.66 35.34
N ALA A 45 5.95 1.68 35.20
CA ALA A 45 6.00 2.51 33.99
C ALA A 45 6.41 1.69 32.74
N GLN A 46 7.36 0.76 32.88
CA GLN A 46 7.72 -0.13 31.77
C GLN A 46 6.58 -1.07 31.38
N LYS A 47 5.84 -1.60 32.36
CA LYS A 47 4.67 -2.43 32.09
C LYS A 47 3.59 -1.66 31.34
N ALA A 48 3.28 -0.44 31.79
CA ALA A 48 2.30 0.41 31.11
C ALA A 48 2.70 0.72 29.64
N GLN A 49 4.00 0.95 29.38
CA GLN A 49 4.50 1.13 28.01
C GLN A 49 4.32 -0.13 27.15
N LEU A 50 4.53 -1.32 27.74
CA LEU A 50 4.36 -2.58 27.02
C LEU A 50 2.89 -2.86 26.71
N ASP A 51 1.99 -2.56 27.65
CA ASP A 51 0.54 -2.68 27.47
C ASP A 51 0.05 -1.72 26.37
N GLN A 52 0.56 -0.48 26.35
CA GLN A 52 0.27 0.48 25.28
C GLN A 52 0.72 -0.03 23.90
N LEU A 53 1.98 -0.48 23.78
CA LEU A 53 2.49 -1.02 22.52
C LEU A 53 1.74 -2.27 22.08
N SER A 54 1.31 -3.11 23.03
CA SER A 54 0.48 -4.27 22.75
C SER A 54 -0.88 -3.85 22.17
N ALA A 55 -1.54 -2.85 22.76
CA ALA A 55 -2.80 -2.31 22.25
C ALA A 55 -2.64 -1.71 20.83
N GLU A 56 -1.57 -0.96 20.57
CA GLU A 56 -1.26 -0.40 19.24
C GLU A 56 -1.05 -1.51 18.18
N VAL A 57 -0.35 -2.59 18.54
CA VAL A 57 -0.16 -3.74 17.65
C VAL A 57 -1.48 -4.45 17.36
N SER A 58 -2.34 -4.63 18.36
CA SER A 58 -3.68 -5.21 18.19
C SER A 58 -4.57 -4.33 17.30
N GLN A 59 -4.50 -3.01 17.42
CA GLN A 59 -5.23 -2.10 16.55
C GLN A 59 -4.73 -2.20 15.09
N HIS A 60 -3.41 -2.19 14.89
CA HIS A 60 -2.84 -2.36 13.55
C HIS A 60 -3.20 -3.70 12.91
N GLN A 61 -3.38 -4.75 13.70
CA GLN A 61 -3.85 -6.04 13.20
C GLN A 61 -5.29 -5.96 12.70
N ARG A 62 -6.20 -5.36 13.47
CA ARG A 62 -7.60 -5.15 13.06
C ARG A 62 -7.71 -4.31 11.79
N ASP A 63 -6.97 -3.21 11.71
CA ASP A 63 -6.91 -2.37 10.51
C ASP A 63 -6.37 -3.12 9.28
N GLY A 64 -5.50 -4.11 9.50
CA GLY A 64 -4.98 -4.99 8.46
C GLY A 64 -6.07 -5.94 7.95
N GLU A 65 -6.76 -6.60 8.87
CA GLU A 65 -7.87 -7.53 8.58
C GLU A 65 -9.02 -6.83 7.84
N GLU A 66 -9.38 -5.60 8.24
CA GLU A 66 -10.40 -4.80 7.54
C GLU A 66 -9.99 -4.47 6.09
N LYS A 67 -8.72 -4.09 5.88
CA LYS A 67 -8.21 -3.81 4.53
C LYS A 67 -8.19 -5.06 3.66
N ASP A 68 -7.84 -6.20 4.22
CA ASP A 68 -7.85 -7.48 3.51
C ASP A 68 -9.28 -7.90 3.16
N ALA A 69 -10.24 -7.72 4.08
CA ALA A 69 -11.66 -7.94 3.80
C ALA A 69 -12.16 -7.04 2.65
N LYS A 70 -11.82 -5.75 2.68
CA LYS A 70 -12.17 -4.80 1.61
C LYS A 70 -11.56 -5.18 0.26
N LEU A 71 -10.30 -5.63 0.25
CA LEU A 71 -9.65 -6.13 -0.96
C LEU A 71 -10.33 -7.39 -1.51
N GLN A 72 -10.79 -8.27 -0.62
CA GLN A 72 -11.55 -9.45 -0.99
C GLN A 72 -12.89 -9.08 -1.64
N THR A 73 -13.66 -8.16 -1.03
CA THR A 73 -14.92 -7.65 -1.61
C THR A 73 -14.71 -7.07 -3.01
N MET A 74 -13.72 -6.21 -3.20
CA MET A 74 -13.42 -5.65 -4.54
C MET A 74 -12.97 -6.73 -5.53
N THR A 75 -12.33 -7.80 -5.06
CA THR A 75 -11.93 -8.92 -5.93
C THR A 75 -13.15 -9.71 -6.41
N ASP A 76 -14.12 -9.95 -5.52
CA ASP A 76 -15.37 -10.62 -5.84
C ASP A 76 -16.26 -9.78 -6.76
N GLU A 77 -16.32 -8.46 -6.55
CA GLU A 77 -16.99 -7.53 -7.45
C GLU A 77 -16.39 -7.55 -8.86
N ASN A 78 -15.05 -7.51 -8.98
CA ASN A 78 -14.38 -7.60 -10.28
C ASN A 78 -14.65 -8.94 -10.98
N ARG A 79 -14.74 -10.03 -10.20
CA ARG A 79 -15.11 -11.34 -10.72
C ARG A 79 -16.55 -11.33 -11.26
N ASN A 80 -17.50 -10.79 -10.50
CA ASN A 80 -18.90 -10.66 -10.92
C ASN A 80 -19.03 -9.80 -12.20
N LEU A 81 -18.36 -8.64 -12.25
CA LEU A 81 -18.33 -7.80 -13.45
C LEU A 81 -17.73 -8.54 -14.66
N SER A 82 -16.70 -9.35 -14.45
CA SER A 82 -16.11 -10.17 -15.51
C SER A 82 -17.09 -11.23 -16.03
N GLU A 83 -17.87 -11.83 -15.15
CA GLU A 83 -18.92 -12.79 -15.52
C GLU A 83 -20.05 -12.11 -16.32
N GLN A 84 -20.47 -10.90 -15.93
CA GLN A 84 -21.44 -10.11 -16.69
C GLN A 84 -20.93 -9.74 -18.08
N VAL A 85 -19.67 -9.32 -18.19
CA VAL A 85 -19.05 -9.03 -19.50
C VAL A 85 -19.09 -10.28 -20.38
N ARG A 86 -18.76 -11.46 -19.83
CA ARG A 86 -18.80 -12.71 -20.58
C ARG A 86 -20.22 -13.05 -21.05
N GLN A 87 -21.24 -12.86 -20.22
CA GLN A 87 -22.65 -13.07 -20.59
C GLN A 87 -23.05 -12.16 -21.76
N LEU A 88 -22.71 -10.88 -21.70
CA LEU A 88 -22.99 -9.93 -22.79
C LEU A 88 -22.25 -10.29 -24.08
N GLU A 89 -21.03 -10.80 -24.00
CA GLU A 89 -20.28 -11.30 -25.17
C GLU A 89 -20.97 -12.51 -25.83
N ASP A 90 -21.50 -13.43 -25.02
CA ASP A 90 -22.26 -14.58 -25.50
C ASP A 90 -23.57 -14.14 -26.18
N GLU A 91 -24.30 -13.19 -25.59
CA GLU A 91 -25.51 -12.60 -26.18
C GLU A 91 -25.23 -11.90 -27.51
N ILE A 92 -24.19 -11.07 -27.57
CA ILE A 92 -23.75 -10.40 -28.80
C ILE A 92 -23.42 -11.44 -29.87
N THR A 93 -22.76 -12.53 -29.49
CA THR A 93 -22.42 -13.62 -30.40
C THR A 93 -23.67 -14.33 -30.91
N GLY A 94 -24.65 -14.60 -30.03
CA GLY A 94 -25.96 -15.16 -30.40
C GLY A 94 -26.73 -14.28 -31.40
N LEU A 95 -26.82 -12.98 -31.13
CA LEU A 95 -27.48 -12.01 -32.03
C LEU A 95 -26.78 -11.92 -33.39
N ARG A 96 -25.43 -11.97 -33.43
CA ARG A 96 -24.67 -12.02 -34.68
C ARG A 96 -25.01 -13.27 -35.50
N GLN A 97 -25.15 -14.42 -34.87
CA GLN A 97 -25.55 -15.67 -35.54
C GLN A 97 -26.98 -15.59 -36.08
N GLN A 98 -27.92 -15.04 -35.31
CA GLN A 98 -29.31 -14.81 -35.77
C GLN A 98 -29.34 -13.88 -36.99
N LEU A 99 -28.58 -12.78 -36.97
CA LEU A 99 -28.47 -11.87 -38.11
C LEU A 99 -27.89 -12.57 -39.36
N LEU A 100 -26.91 -13.46 -39.19
CA LEU A 100 -26.39 -14.27 -40.30
C LEU A 100 -27.46 -15.22 -40.86
N GLN A 101 -28.25 -15.87 -40.01
CA GLN A 101 -29.35 -16.73 -40.47
C GLN A 101 -30.42 -15.94 -41.25
N ILE A 102 -30.81 -14.75 -40.76
CA ILE A 102 -31.76 -13.86 -41.44
C ILE A 102 -31.22 -13.42 -42.81
N LYS A 103 -29.92 -13.12 -42.90
CA LYS A 103 -29.30 -12.78 -44.18
C LYS A 103 -29.35 -13.96 -45.16
N LEU A 104 -29.01 -15.17 -44.71
CA LEU A 104 -29.05 -16.36 -45.55
C LEU A 104 -30.48 -16.71 -46.00
N SER A 105 -31.49 -16.56 -45.14
CA SER A 105 -32.88 -16.81 -45.50
C SER A 105 -33.41 -15.79 -46.52
N ARG A 106 -33.02 -14.51 -46.39
CA ARG A 106 -33.33 -13.48 -47.40
C ARG A 106 -32.69 -13.79 -48.75
N THR A 107 -31.39 -14.12 -48.78
CA THR A 107 -30.73 -14.47 -50.06
C THR A 107 -31.36 -15.68 -50.75
N ARG A 108 -31.87 -16.65 -49.99
CA ARG A 108 -32.62 -17.79 -50.55
C ARG A 108 -33.98 -17.37 -51.10
N LYS A 109 -34.68 -16.47 -50.40
CA LYS A 109 -35.98 -15.94 -50.84
C LYS A 109 -35.83 -15.12 -52.12
N ASP A 110 -34.80 -14.27 -52.20
CA ASP A 110 -34.51 -13.46 -53.37
C ASP A 110 -34.15 -14.34 -54.58
N ALA A 111 -33.27 -15.34 -54.38
CA ALA A 111 -32.95 -16.32 -55.43
C ALA A 111 -34.16 -17.15 -55.89
N ALA A 112 -35.11 -17.45 -54.99
CA ALA A 112 -36.35 -18.12 -55.35
C ALA A 112 -37.28 -17.22 -56.17
N GLN A 113 -37.35 -15.91 -55.87
CA GLN A 113 -38.13 -14.96 -56.66
C GLN A 113 -37.57 -14.79 -58.08
N ASP A 114 -36.25 -14.73 -58.24
CA ASP A 114 -35.62 -14.64 -59.56
C ASP A 114 -35.79 -15.93 -60.40
N SER A 115 -36.00 -17.08 -59.75
CA SER A 115 -36.25 -18.36 -60.43
C SER A 115 -37.67 -18.51 -60.98
N VAL A 116 -38.61 -17.64 -60.59
CA VAL A 116 -39.94 -17.57 -61.20
C VAL A 116 -39.80 -16.81 -62.51
N ALA A 117 -39.45 -17.53 -63.59
CA ALA A 117 -39.37 -16.99 -64.93
C ALA A 117 -40.66 -16.22 -65.27
N PRO A 118 -40.56 -15.00 -65.83
CA PRO A 118 -41.74 -14.27 -66.28
C PRO A 118 -42.37 -15.06 -67.42
N VAL A 119 -43.48 -15.74 -67.12
CA VAL A 119 -44.31 -16.37 -68.14
C VAL A 119 -44.86 -15.23 -68.99
N ALA A 120 -44.32 -15.12 -70.20
CA ALA A 120 -44.63 -14.10 -71.17
C ALA A 120 -46.16 -13.97 -71.35
N SER A 121 -46.72 -12.86 -70.88
CA SER A 121 -47.95 -12.31 -71.44
C SER A 121 -47.53 -11.20 -72.39
N ALA A 122 -47.54 -11.56 -73.67
CA ALA A 122 -47.43 -10.62 -74.77
C ALA A 122 -48.71 -9.77 -74.87
N GLU A 123 -48.53 -8.63 -75.54
CA GLU A 123 -49.55 -7.76 -76.13
C GLU A 123 -50.13 -6.64 -75.23
N VAL A 124 -49.71 -5.40 -75.50
CA VAL A 124 -50.43 -4.38 -76.29
C VAL A 124 -49.89 -2.99 -75.94
N SER A 125 -49.15 -2.43 -76.90
CA SER A 125 -49.12 -1.04 -77.38
C SER A 125 -49.68 0.12 -76.54
N ALA A 126 -48.86 1.19 -76.49
CA ALA A 126 -49.14 2.52 -77.04
C ALA A 126 -48.90 3.69 -76.07
N ALA A 127 -47.86 4.47 -76.42
CA ALA A 127 -47.80 5.93 -76.52
C ALA A 127 -48.40 6.82 -75.42
N GLY A 128 -47.56 7.74 -74.89
CA GLY A 128 -48.07 8.99 -74.31
C GLY A 128 -47.12 9.75 -73.40
N ALA A 129 -46.28 10.60 -74.00
CA ALA A 129 -45.85 11.95 -73.61
C ALA A 129 -45.47 12.35 -72.15
N PRO A 130 -44.58 13.36 -71.98
CA PRO A 130 -44.08 13.85 -70.69
C PRO A 130 -44.89 15.04 -70.16
N GLY A 131 -45.01 15.17 -68.83
CA GLY A 131 -45.69 16.30 -68.20
C GLY A 131 -45.26 16.52 -66.74
N ALA A 132 -44.71 17.69 -66.49
CA ALA A 132 -44.34 18.21 -65.17
C ALA A 132 -45.56 18.63 -64.34
N THR A 133 -45.53 18.44 -63.02
CA THR A 133 -46.10 19.30 -61.96
C THR A 133 -45.63 18.76 -60.61
N LYS A 134 -44.90 19.54 -59.79
CA LYS A 134 -45.38 20.48 -58.76
C LYS A 134 -46.09 19.80 -57.57
N GLU A 135 -45.51 20.10 -56.40
CA GLU A 135 -46.15 20.35 -55.10
C GLU A 135 -47.19 19.36 -54.57
N ALA A 136 -46.89 18.78 -53.41
CA ALA A 136 -47.51 19.18 -52.14
C ALA A 136 -47.37 18.07 -51.10
N CYS A 137 -47.15 18.52 -49.86
CA CYS A 137 -47.65 17.97 -48.61
C CYS A 137 -48.19 16.54 -48.62
N SER A 138 -47.66 15.69 -47.74
CA SER A 138 -48.34 15.39 -46.48
C SER A 138 -47.58 14.35 -45.67
N SER A 139 -47.28 14.78 -44.44
CA SER A 139 -47.56 14.00 -43.24
C SER A 139 -46.65 12.82 -42.88
N SER A 140 -46.04 13.03 -41.72
CA SER A 140 -45.94 12.06 -40.61
C SER A 140 -45.02 10.85 -40.82
N ARG A 141 -43.85 10.91 -40.17
CA ARG A 141 -43.55 10.08 -38.99
C ARG A 141 -42.22 10.50 -38.36
N SER A 142 -42.33 11.46 -37.45
CA SER A 142 -41.41 11.62 -36.34
C SER A 142 -41.46 10.35 -35.49
N SER A 143 -40.39 9.56 -35.48
CA SER A 143 -40.24 8.42 -34.58
C SER A 143 -38.80 8.33 -34.12
N SER A 144 -38.48 9.19 -33.18
CA SER A 144 -37.44 9.05 -32.15
C SER A 144 -37.78 10.09 -31.08
N PRO A 145 -37.61 9.83 -29.77
CA PRO A 145 -36.80 8.79 -29.16
C PRO A 145 -37.62 7.82 -28.28
N SER A 146 -37.21 6.56 -28.25
CA SER A 146 -37.58 5.65 -27.16
C SER A 146 -36.93 6.19 -25.88
N SER A 147 -37.71 6.93 -25.09
CA SER A 147 -37.45 7.16 -23.67
C SER A 147 -37.43 5.80 -22.98
N PHE A 148 -36.23 5.26 -22.80
CA PHE A 148 -36.01 4.09 -21.96
C PHE A 148 -36.15 4.57 -20.51
N THR A 149 -37.35 4.39 -19.98
CA THR A 149 -37.66 4.58 -18.56
C THR A 149 -36.84 3.53 -17.81
N VAL A 150 -35.83 3.98 -17.06
CA VAL A 150 -35.17 3.15 -16.06
C VAL A 150 -36.24 2.75 -15.04
N PRO A 151 -36.49 1.45 -14.79
CA PRO A 151 -37.40 1.05 -13.72
C PRO A 151 -36.86 1.59 -12.39
N PRO A 152 -37.71 2.13 -11.50
CA PRO A 152 -37.28 2.44 -10.15
C PRO A 152 -36.76 1.14 -9.53
N LYS A 153 -35.49 1.16 -9.18
CA LYS A 153 -34.84 0.14 -8.36
C LYS A 153 -35.70 0.02 -7.11
N ALA A 154 -36.35 -1.13 -6.94
CA ALA A 154 -37.09 -1.45 -5.73
C ALA A 154 -36.14 -1.21 -4.56
N GLU A 155 -36.50 -0.23 -3.74
CA GLU A 155 -36.01 -0.15 -2.38
C GLU A 155 -36.59 -1.39 -1.69
N GLU A 156 -35.76 -2.43 -1.63
CA GLU A 156 -36.01 -3.53 -0.71
C GLU A 156 -35.90 -2.92 0.68
N ALA A 157 -37.06 -2.92 1.32
CA ALA A 157 -37.26 -2.51 2.68
C ALA A 157 -36.22 -3.18 3.57
N SER A 158 -35.58 -2.33 4.35
CA SER A 158 -34.98 -2.66 5.63
C SER A 158 -36.03 -3.32 6.51
N ASP A 159 -35.91 -4.62 6.72
CA ASP A 159 -36.56 -5.36 7.79
C ASP A 159 -35.61 -6.49 8.15
N ASP A 160 -34.81 -6.28 9.19
CA ASP A 160 -34.45 -7.30 10.17
C ASP A 160 -33.77 -6.59 11.35
N ASP A 161 -34.65 -5.98 12.14
CA ASP A 161 -34.57 -5.92 13.59
C ASP A 161 -34.19 -7.32 14.12
N ALA A 162 -32.94 -7.46 14.55
CA ALA A 162 -32.57 -8.42 15.57
C ALA A 162 -31.88 -7.62 16.67
N GLU A 163 -32.70 -7.23 17.65
CA GLU A 163 -32.27 -6.74 18.94
C GLU A 163 -31.26 -7.73 19.54
N ASP A 164 -29.99 -7.33 19.54
CA ASP A 164 -29.00 -7.92 20.45
C ASP A 164 -28.98 -6.99 21.67
N GLU A 165 -29.80 -7.34 22.65
CA GLU A 165 -29.69 -6.84 24.01
C GLU A 165 -28.35 -7.35 24.58
N GLU A 166 -27.24 -6.72 24.20
CA GLU A 166 -26.00 -6.88 24.94
C GLU A 166 -26.16 -6.16 26.29
N GLU A 167 -26.35 -7.00 27.30
CA GLU A 167 -26.24 -6.72 28.73
C GLU A 167 -25.18 -5.63 28.99
N GLU A 168 -25.65 -4.46 29.45
CA GLU A 168 -24.79 -3.48 30.12
C GLU A 168 -24.26 -4.13 31.41
N GLU A 169 -23.13 -4.83 31.32
CA GLU A 169 -22.30 -5.08 32.50
C GLU A 169 -21.80 -3.73 33.02
N GLU A 170 -22.53 -3.25 34.01
CA GLU A 170 -22.23 -2.17 34.96
C GLU A 170 -20.81 -2.36 35.52
N MET A 171 -19.81 -1.93 34.75
CA MET A 171 -18.43 -1.82 35.19
C MET A 171 -18.37 -0.63 36.15
N GLN A 172 -18.50 -0.95 37.44
CA GLN A 172 -18.30 -0.02 38.55
C GLN A 172 -17.00 0.76 38.35
N GLU A 173 -17.15 2.03 37.99
CA GLU A 173 -16.11 3.04 38.08
C GLU A 173 -15.61 3.10 39.54
N PRO A 174 -14.31 2.94 39.81
CA PRO A 174 -13.78 3.21 41.14
C PRO A 174 -13.91 4.72 41.42
N PRO A 175 -14.36 5.12 42.62
CA PRO A 175 -14.57 6.53 42.92
C PRO A 175 -13.22 7.27 42.87
N GLU A 176 -13.12 8.20 41.92
CA GLU A 176 -12.02 9.16 41.87
C GLU A 176 -12.04 10.01 43.15
N ALA A 177 -11.02 9.79 43.99
CA ALA A 177 -10.71 10.66 45.10
C ALA A 177 -10.32 12.03 44.55
N LYS A 178 -11.21 13.01 44.72
CA LYS A 178 -10.88 14.44 44.62
C LYS A 178 -9.79 14.78 45.63
N VAL A 179 -8.54 14.73 45.20
CA VAL A 179 -7.44 15.43 45.86
C VAL A 179 -7.38 16.83 45.24
N THR A 180 -7.87 17.78 46.01
CA THR A 180 -7.66 19.20 45.77
C THR A 180 -6.31 19.55 46.39
N GLU A 181 -5.30 19.83 45.57
CA GLU A 181 -4.14 20.57 46.02
C GLU A 181 -3.81 21.65 45.00
N ASP A 182 -4.15 22.87 45.41
CA ASP A 182 -3.50 24.10 44.98
C ASP A 182 -1.99 23.91 44.99
N THR A 183 -1.33 24.14 43.85
CA THR A 183 0.10 24.47 43.88
C THR A 183 0.34 25.70 43.04
N ALA A 184 0.62 26.76 43.79
CA ALA A 184 0.94 28.08 43.35
C ALA A 184 2.06 28.10 42.30
N ALA A 185 1.89 29.04 41.37
CA ALA A 185 2.91 29.49 40.45
C ALA A 185 4.22 29.83 41.18
N ASN A 186 5.26 29.04 40.93
CA ASN A 186 6.62 29.45 41.23
C ASN A 186 7.38 29.59 39.91
N LYS A 187 7.68 30.85 39.60
CA LYS A 187 8.36 31.33 38.41
C LYS A 187 9.81 31.54 38.81
N GLU A 188 10.66 30.55 38.57
CA GLU A 188 12.11 30.71 38.68
C GLU A 188 12.78 30.35 37.35
N GLU A 189 13.50 31.34 36.81
CA GLU A 189 14.42 31.21 35.69
C GLU A 189 15.62 30.30 36.07
N PRO A 190 16.28 29.70 35.07
CA PRO A 190 17.71 29.51 35.20
C PRO A 190 18.48 30.18 34.06
N ILE A 191 19.10 31.29 34.45
CA ILE A 191 20.50 31.70 34.21
C ILE A 191 21.34 30.75 33.34
N ALA A 192 21.91 31.33 32.29
CA ALA A 192 22.97 30.77 31.49
C ALA A 192 24.22 30.42 32.32
N ALA A 193 24.79 29.23 32.12
CA ALA A 193 26.18 28.95 32.44
C ALA A 193 26.77 27.93 31.46
N ALA A 194 27.81 28.37 30.76
CA ALA A 194 28.70 27.55 29.96
C ALA A 194 29.41 26.51 30.83
N SER A 195 29.60 25.29 30.31
CA SER A 195 30.70 24.40 30.70
C SER A 195 30.93 23.34 29.64
N SER A 196 31.90 23.64 28.79
CA SER A 196 32.68 22.70 27.98
C SER A 196 33.33 21.63 28.86
N SER A 197 33.17 20.35 28.50
CA SER A 197 34.07 19.29 28.94
C SER A 197 34.39 18.33 27.78
N PRO A 198 35.67 18.00 27.56
CA PRO A 198 36.14 17.28 26.39
C PRO A 198 35.94 15.77 26.53
N ARG A 199 35.51 15.13 25.45
CA ARG A 199 35.45 13.65 25.32
C ARG A 199 36.87 13.06 25.25
N PRO A 200 37.17 11.98 25.98
CA PRO A 200 38.43 11.26 25.84
C PRO A 200 38.47 10.42 24.54
N PRO A 201 39.67 10.18 23.97
CA PRO A 201 39.84 9.34 22.79
C PRO A 201 39.73 7.86 23.18
N ARG A 202 38.83 7.14 22.51
CA ARG A 202 38.67 5.69 22.71
C ARG A 202 39.68 4.94 21.84
N GLU A 203 40.79 4.55 22.45
CA GLU A 203 41.79 3.70 21.83
C GLU A 203 41.32 2.23 21.69
N ARG A 204 41.77 1.66 20.56
CA ARG A 204 42.02 0.26 20.20
C ARG A 204 41.88 -0.81 21.30
N SER A 205 41.22 -1.92 20.93
CA SER A 205 41.74 -3.29 21.07
C SER A 205 40.77 -4.26 20.37
N ARG A 206 41.17 -4.91 19.26
CA ARG A 206 41.98 -6.15 19.15
C ARG A 206 41.12 -7.43 19.18
N SER A 207 41.28 -8.20 18.10
CA SER A 207 41.21 -9.67 17.98
C SER A 207 39.92 -10.40 18.35
N ARG A 208 39.26 -10.95 17.31
CA ARG A 208 38.51 -12.22 17.44
C ARG A 208 39.20 -13.31 16.61
N PRO A 209 39.51 -14.47 17.22
CA PRO A 209 40.21 -15.55 16.55
C PRO A 209 39.27 -16.42 15.70
N LEU A 210 39.86 -16.98 14.64
CA LEU A 210 39.30 -18.06 13.83
C LEU A 210 39.19 -19.34 14.68
N THR A 211 37.98 -19.79 15.01
CA THR A 211 37.76 -21.16 15.47
C THR A 211 37.27 -22.03 14.33
N ARG A 212 38.26 -22.72 13.77
CA ARG A 212 38.24 -23.98 13.04
C ARG A 212 37.75 -25.11 13.95
N GLY A 213 36.85 -25.96 13.46
CA GLY A 213 36.41 -27.20 14.13
C GLY A 213 35.15 -27.73 13.43
N GLN A 214 35.27 -28.58 12.40
CA GLN A 214 35.34 -30.04 12.50
C GLN A 214 34.34 -30.63 13.52
N GLY A 215 33.30 -31.29 12.99
CA GLY A 215 32.30 -31.99 13.78
C GLY A 215 31.37 -32.83 12.91
N ARG A 216 31.94 -33.75 12.12
CA ARG A 216 31.24 -34.86 11.48
C ARG A 216 30.96 -35.92 12.57
N LEU A 217 29.71 -36.12 12.97
CA LEU A 217 29.21 -37.34 13.63
C LEU A 217 27.75 -37.51 13.14
N ARG A 218 27.47 -38.48 12.25
CA ARG A 218 27.08 -39.87 12.54
C ARG A 218 25.80 -39.98 13.40
N SER A 219 24.68 -40.15 12.70
CA SER A 219 23.66 -41.20 12.87
C SER A 219 23.31 -41.65 14.29
N VAL A 220 22.06 -41.38 14.71
CA VAL A 220 21.21 -42.36 15.38
C VAL A 220 19.74 -42.05 15.03
N SER A 221 19.08 -43.00 14.39
CA SER A 221 17.61 -43.05 14.28
C SER A 221 17.06 -43.78 15.50
N PRO A 222 15.94 -43.33 16.09
CA PRO A 222 15.01 -44.24 16.75
C PRO A 222 13.78 -44.43 15.87
N SER A 223 13.51 -45.71 15.65
CA SER A 223 12.29 -46.28 15.10
C SER A 223 11.13 -46.14 16.10
N GLN A 224 9.92 -46.36 15.58
CA GLN A 224 8.64 -46.64 16.24
C GLN A 224 7.72 -45.47 16.57
N GLY A 225 6.52 -45.55 16.01
CA GLY A 225 5.39 -44.67 16.23
C GLY A 225 4.46 -44.71 15.03
N ASP A 226 3.65 -45.76 14.96
CA ASP A 226 2.47 -45.89 14.10
C ASP A 226 1.67 -44.59 14.02
N HIS A 227 1.23 -44.19 12.82
CA HIS A 227 -0.08 -43.58 12.58
C HIS A 227 -0.31 -43.40 11.06
N GLU A 228 -1.31 -44.12 10.57
CA GLU A 228 -2.34 -43.69 9.63
C GLU A 228 -2.02 -43.49 8.12
N PRO A 229 -2.69 -44.25 7.22
CA PRO A 229 -2.51 -44.11 5.77
C PRO A 229 -3.37 -42.98 5.19
N GLN A 230 -2.74 -41.91 4.69
CA GLN A 230 -3.38 -40.96 3.79
C GLN A 230 -3.12 -41.32 2.31
N PRO A 231 -4.15 -41.21 1.44
CA PRO A 231 -4.10 -41.71 0.07
C PRO A 231 -3.30 -40.81 -0.88
N LYS A 232 -2.60 -41.49 -1.80
CA LYS A 232 -1.88 -40.95 -2.94
C LYS A 232 -2.85 -40.37 -3.98
N SER A 233 -2.61 -39.14 -4.42
CA SER A 233 -2.77 -38.71 -5.82
C SER A 233 -1.93 -37.43 -5.99
N SER A 234 -0.78 -37.45 -6.66
CA SER A 234 -0.52 -37.70 -8.09
C SER A 234 -1.14 -36.63 -8.99
N ALA A 235 -0.35 -35.58 -9.30
CA ALA A 235 -0.04 -35.13 -10.66
C ALA A 235 0.50 -33.68 -10.64
N ARG A 236 1.83 -33.54 -10.55
CA ARG A 236 2.50 -32.29 -10.93
C ARG A 236 2.58 -32.23 -12.45
N HIS A 237 1.72 -31.42 -13.08
CA HIS A 237 1.91 -31.00 -14.46
C HIS A 237 3.02 -29.94 -14.52
N VAL A 238 4.20 -30.38 -14.93
CA VAL A 238 5.29 -29.52 -15.40
C VAL A 238 4.94 -29.05 -16.81
N THR A 239 4.38 -27.86 -16.96
CA THR A 239 4.28 -27.21 -18.27
C THR A 239 5.56 -26.43 -18.53
N LYS A 240 6.29 -26.92 -19.52
CA LYS A 240 7.48 -26.30 -20.10
C LYS A 240 7.14 -24.88 -20.54
N ARG A 241 7.95 -23.93 -20.09
CA ARG A 241 8.10 -22.59 -20.67
C ARG A 241 8.43 -22.76 -22.15
N SER A 242 7.45 -22.51 -23.00
CA SER A 242 7.65 -22.32 -24.43
C SER A 242 8.27 -20.95 -24.66
N ASP A 243 9.49 -21.01 -25.16
CA ASP A 243 10.34 -19.94 -25.65
C ASP A 243 9.72 -19.34 -26.94
N SER A 244 8.76 -18.44 -26.77
CA SER A 244 8.14 -17.72 -27.90
C SER A 244 9.00 -16.53 -28.27
N ARG A 245 9.97 -16.81 -29.14
CA ARG A 245 10.68 -15.85 -29.99
C ARG A 245 9.71 -14.82 -30.56
N ARG A 246 9.80 -13.59 -30.05
CA ARG A 246 9.11 -12.41 -30.57
C ARG A 246 9.74 -12.03 -31.92
N PRO A 247 9.02 -12.12 -33.06
CA PRO A 247 9.53 -11.61 -34.33
C PRO A 247 9.44 -10.07 -34.31
N LEU A 248 10.55 -9.42 -34.64
CA LEU A 248 10.63 -8.00 -34.94
C LEU A 248 9.84 -7.71 -36.23
N ALA A 249 8.56 -7.40 -36.09
CA ALA A 249 7.73 -6.91 -37.18
C ALA A 249 8.04 -5.44 -37.47
N ARG A 250 8.96 -5.27 -38.42
CA ARG A 250 9.16 -4.16 -39.34
C ARG A 250 7.90 -3.31 -39.57
N HIS A 251 7.84 -2.13 -38.93
CA HIS A 251 6.89 -1.08 -39.28
C HIS A 251 7.23 -0.54 -40.68
N GLN A 252 6.57 -1.08 -41.69
CA GLN A 252 6.49 -0.44 -43.00
C GLN A 252 5.42 0.64 -42.98
N THR A 253 5.86 1.83 -43.32
CA THR A 253 5.10 3.04 -43.60
C THR A 253 4.13 2.79 -44.77
N ALA A 254 2.83 2.84 -44.52
CA ALA A 254 1.82 2.97 -45.56
C ALA A 254 1.35 4.43 -45.64
N PRO A 255 1.45 5.10 -46.80
CA PRO A 255 0.91 6.44 -46.98
C PRO A 255 -0.61 6.37 -47.18
N SER A 256 -1.36 6.85 -46.18
CA SER A 256 -2.81 7.01 -46.28
C SER A 256 -3.15 8.17 -47.22
N ARG A 257 -3.52 7.83 -48.46
CA ARG A 257 -4.14 8.73 -49.44
C ARG A 257 -5.66 8.58 -49.37
N HIS A 258 -6.31 9.24 -48.42
CA HIS A 258 -7.75 9.53 -48.52
C HIS A 258 -8.01 11.00 -48.21
N ALA A 259 -7.77 11.81 -49.24
CA ALA A 259 -8.39 13.11 -49.42
C ALA A 259 -9.91 12.89 -49.57
N ARG A 260 -10.66 13.08 -48.49
CA ARG A 260 -12.09 13.40 -48.56
C ARG A 260 -12.25 14.85 -48.19
N SER A 261 -12.53 15.63 -49.21
CA SER A 261 -12.98 17.02 -49.20
C SER A 261 -14.12 17.19 -48.20
N ARG A 262 -13.80 17.65 -46.99
CA ARG A 262 -14.78 18.26 -46.08
C ARG A 262 -14.62 19.77 -46.20
N ALA A 263 -15.75 20.42 -46.42
CA ALA A 263 -15.90 21.85 -46.59
C ALA A 263 -15.08 22.65 -45.57
N SER A 264 -14.33 23.62 -46.08
CA SER A 264 -13.51 24.56 -45.34
C SER A 264 -14.38 25.40 -44.40
N LEU A 265 -14.39 25.03 -43.12
CA LEU A 265 -14.68 25.99 -42.07
C LEU A 265 -13.47 26.95 -41.97
N PRO A 266 -13.71 28.26 -41.74
CA PRO A 266 -12.63 29.21 -41.52
C PRO A 266 -11.75 28.72 -40.36
N PRO A 267 -10.40 28.81 -40.47
CA PRO A 267 -9.51 28.38 -39.42
C PRO A 267 -9.85 29.16 -38.13
N PRO A 268 -9.91 28.48 -36.97
CA PRO A 268 -10.13 29.17 -35.70
C PRO A 268 -9.03 30.22 -35.51
N PRO A 269 -9.36 31.40 -34.95
CA PRO A 269 -8.37 32.45 -34.70
C PRO A 269 -7.20 31.88 -33.87
N PRO A 270 -5.95 32.27 -34.17
CA PRO A 270 -4.78 31.76 -33.47
C PRO A 270 -4.92 32.09 -31.99
N LEU A 271 -5.23 31.06 -31.19
CA LEU A 271 -5.12 31.16 -29.74
C LEU A 271 -3.67 31.53 -29.42
N PRO A 272 -3.43 32.42 -28.43
CA PRO A 272 -2.08 32.85 -28.09
C PRO A 272 -1.19 31.63 -27.91
N GLU A 273 -0.09 31.57 -28.66
CA GLU A 273 0.94 30.53 -28.62
C GLU A 273 1.62 30.50 -27.24
N ARG A 274 0.89 30.11 -26.20
CA ARG A 274 1.46 29.72 -24.93
C ARG A 274 2.04 28.32 -25.07
N GLY A 275 3.24 28.26 -25.65
CA GLY A 275 4.31 27.41 -25.14
C GLY A 275 4.20 25.90 -25.33
N ARG A 276 3.80 25.39 -26.50
CA ARG A 276 3.92 23.95 -26.80
C ARG A 276 5.37 23.44 -26.83
N ALA A 277 6.35 24.31 -27.05
CA ALA A 277 7.77 23.95 -27.01
C ALA A 277 8.33 23.69 -25.58
N ARG A 278 7.61 24.08 -24.51
CA ARG A 278 8.03 23.81 -23.11
C ARG A 278 7.43 22.52 -22.51
N GLN A 279 6.55 21.81 -23.21
CA GLN A 279 5.89 20.63 -22.64
C GLN A 279 6.78 19.37 -22.67
N ALA A 280 7.72 19.24 -23.62
CA ALA A 280 8.63 18.09 -23.67
C ALA A 280 9.63 18.02 -22.49
N THR A 281 9.81 19.12 -21.75
CA THR A 281 10.63 19.16 -20.52
C THR A 281 9.80 19.14 -19.24
N ARG A 282 8.46 19.17 -19.31
CA ARG A 282 7.59 19.16 -18.12
C ARG A 282 7.62 17.84 -17.35
N ASP A 283 8.01 16.75 -18.00
CA ASP A 283 8.13 15.44 -17.36
C ASP A 283 9.44 15.26 -16.60
N LYS A 284 10.38 16.22 -16.72
CA LYS A 284 11.66 16.15 -16.02
C LYS A 284 11.52 16.76 -14.62
N VAL A 285 11.79 15.92 -13.64
CA VAL A 285 11.76 16.27 -12.22
C VAL A 285 13.14 16.76 -11.79
N CYS A 286 13.20 17.77 -10.92
CA CYS A 286 14.47 18.24 -10.37
C CYS A 286 15.08 17.17 -9.43
N PHE A 287 16.07 16.43 -9.92
CA PHE A 287 16.75 15.40 -9.12
C PHE A 287 17.40 15.95 -7.85
N GLN A 288 17.90 17.20 -7.89
CA GLN A 288 18.53 17.81 -6.71
C GLN A 288 17.49 18.06 -5.60
N TYR A 289 16.30 18.52 -5.98
CA TYR A 289 15.18 18.64 -5.06
C TYR A 289 14.75 17.28 -4.53
N CYS A 290 14.61 16.27 -5.39
CA CYS A 290 14.21 14.92 -4.96
C CYS A 290 15.22 14.27 -4.02
N ALA A 291 16.52 14.46 -4.24
CA ALA A 291 17.56 13.84 -3.42
C ALA A 291 17.83 14.58 -2.10
N ARG A 292 17.64 15.90 -2.04
CA ARG A 292 18.00 16.73 -0.86
C ARG A 292 16.80 17.38 -0.17
N GLY A 293 15.62 17.31 -0.76
CA GLY A 293 14.41 18.04 -0.32
C GLY A 293 14.47 19.55 -0.56
N LYS A 294 15.56 20.08 -1.14
CA LYS A 294 15.78 21.52 -1.38
C LYS A 294 16.55 21.71 -2.69
N CYS A 295 16.11 22.66 -3.52
CA CYS A 295 16.81 23.07 -4.73
C CYS A 295 17.39 24.47 -4.56
N ALA A 296 18.61 24.71 -5.07
CA ALA A 296 19.23 26.04 -5.01
C ALA A 296 18.44 27.10 -5.80
N SER A 297 17.74 26.69 -6.86
CA SER A 297 16.91 27.58 -7.69
C SER A 297 15.52 27.86 -7.11
N GLY A 298 15.15 27.25 -5.96
CA GLY A 298 13.83 27.45 -5.36
C GLY A 298 12.69 27.17 -6.34
N ASP A 299 11.64 27.99 -6.32
CA ASP A 299 10.47 27.85 -7.20
C ASP A 299 10.74 28.30 -8.66
N GLU A 300 11.88 28.95 -8.91
CA GLU A 300 12.31 29.34 -10.26
C GLU A 300 13.06 28.21 -10.99
N CYS A 301 13.14 27.01 -10.39
CA CYS A 301 13.78 25.87 -11.03
C CYS A 301 13.08 25.56 -12.37
N PRO A 302 13.83 25.41 -13.48
CA PRO A 302 13.24 25.04 -14.77
C PRO A 302 12.67 23.62 -14.79
N LEU A 303 12.95 22.83 -13.76
CA LEU A 303 12.49 21.45 -13.58
C LEU A 303 11.40 21.39 -12.49
N ARG A 304 10.49 20.42 -12.60
CA ARG A 304 9.36 20.30 -11.66
C ARG A 304 9.82 19.86 -10.26
N HIS A 305 9.33 20.54 -9.23
CA HIS A 305 9.42 20.13 -7.81
C HIS A 305 8.13 19.41 -7.40
N PRO A 306 8.13 18.08 -7.29
CA PRO A 306 6.95 17.34 -6.84
C PRO A 306 6.81 17.49 -5.32
N PRO A 307 5.62 17.24 -4.75
CA PRO A 307 5.46 17.19 -3.30
C PRO A 307 6.42 16.16 -2.68
N LYS A 308 6.79 16.36 -1.42
CA LYS A 308 7.82 15.57 -0.73
C LYS A 308 7.58 14.06 -0.81
N GLU A 309 6.33 13.63 -0.67
CA GLU A 309 5.94 12.22 -0.78
C GLU A 309 6.23 11.62 -2.16
N ASP A 310 6.01 12.39 -3.22
CA ASP A 310 6.27 11.95 -4.59
C ASP A 310 7.76 12.02 -4.93
N ALA A 311 8.48 12.99 -4.38
CA ALA A 311 9.94 13.04 -4.45
C ALA A 311 10.57 11.75 -3.87
N ASP A 312 10.11 11.31 -2.71
CA ASP A 312 10.57 10.07 -2.07
C ASP A 312 10.24 8.83 -2.94
N LYS A 313 9.03 8.75 -3.52
CA LYS A 313 8.64 7.67 -4.45
C LYS A 313 9.54 7.63 -5.69
N ILE A 314 9.89 8.79 -6.24
CA ILE A 314 10.77 8.90 -7.41
C ILE A 314 12.19 8.43 -7.04
N MET A 315 12.73 8.86 -5.89
CA MET A 315 14.05 8.43 -5.43
C MET A 315 14.12 6.91 -5.19
N ARG A 316 13.10 6.30 -4.58
CA ARG A 316 13.03 4.84 -4.42
C ARG A 316 13.07 4.10 -5.76
N ARG A 317 12.42 4.63 -6.80
CA ARG A 317 12.48 4.05 -8.16
C ARG A 317 13.88 4.21 -8.78
N VAL A 318 14.51 5.36 -8.59
CA VAL A 318 15.86 5.63 -9.10
C VAL A 318 16.88 4.70 -8.42
N GLU A 319 16.80 4.54 -7.10
CA GLU A 319 17.67 3.66 -6.30
C GLU A 319 17.54 2.18 -6.65
N THR A 320 16.37 1.75 -7.12
CA THR A 320 16.12 0.37 -7.57
C THR A 320 16.45 0.15 -9.04
N THR A 321 16.56 1.22 -9.82
CA THR A 321 16.92 1.14 -11.24
C THR A 321 18.42 0.90 -11.39
N ALA A 322 18.81 -0.12 -12.15
CA ALA A 322 20.21 -0.43 -12.39
C ALA A 322 20.92 0.73 -13.11
N CYS A 323 22.12 1.07 -12.65
CA CYS A 323 22.95 2.07 -13.33
C CYS A 323 23.33 1.57 -14.71
N ARG A 324 23.26 2.45 -15.70
CA ARG A 324 23.65 2.15 -17.08
C ARG A 324 25.13 1.80 -17.21
N ASP A 325 25.98 2.41 -16.38
CA ASP A 325 27.44 2.18 -16.38
C ASP A 325 27.82 0.95 -15.52
N GLY A 326 26.85 0.28 -14.88
CA GLY A 326 27.06 -0.94 -14.12
C GLY A 326 28.12 -0.76 -13.02
N ASN A 327 29.12 -1.62 -13.00
CA ASN A 327 30.22 -1.58 -12.02
C ASN A 327 31.34 -0.61 -12.39
N ASP A 328 31.35 -0.11 -13.62
CA ASP A 328 32.39 0.81 -14.13
C ASP A 328 32.00 2.28 -13.90
N CYS A 329 30.90 2.54 -13.18
CA CYS A 329 30.46 3.89 -12.86
C CYS A 329 31.48 4.61 -11.96
N THR A 330 32.16 5.62 -12.50
CA THR A 330 33.14 6.43 -11.77
C THR A 330 32.51 7.56 -10.94
N ARG A 331 31.17 7.68 -10.94
CA ARG A 331 30.45 8.72 -10.20
C ARG A 331 30.36 8.36 -8.71
N PRO A 332 30.96 9.13 -7.79
CA PRO A 332 31.03 8.78 -6.36
C PRO A 332 29.67 8.80 -5.65
N HIS A 333 28.67 9.47 -6.24
CA HIS A 333 27.31 9.57 -5.72
C HIS A 333 26.28 9.24 -6.81
N CYS A 334 26.46 8.10 -7.48
CA CYS A 334 25.46 7.58 -8.40
C CYS A 334 24.18 7.20 -7.63
N TYR A 335 23.03 7.70 -8.06
CA TYR A 335 21.72 7.39 -7.43
C TYR A 335 21.12 6.06 -7.88
N PHE A 336 21.69 5.43 -8.91
CA PHE A 336 21.21 4.17 -9.48
C PHE A 336 21.92 2.98 -8.83
N ALA A 337 21.29 1.80 -8.85
CA ALA A 337 21.85 0.58 -8.27
C ALA A 337 23.05 0.04 -9.07
N HIS A 338 24.17 -0.26 -8.40
CA HIS A 338 25.32 -0.95 -8.99
C HIS A 338 25.36 -2.44 -8.59
N PRO A 339 25.54 -3.37 -9.54
CA PRO A 339 25.57 -4.81 -9.26
C PRO A 339 26.85 -5.22 -8.52
N GLY A 340 26.85 -5.13 -7.19
CA GLY A 340 27.98 -5.49 -6.33
C GLY A 340 28.38 -4.41 -5.34
N SER A 341 27.88 -3.18 -5.54
CA SER A 341 27.86 -2.19 -4.48
C SER A 341 26.82 -2.62 -3.45
N ASN A 342 27.25 -3.33 -2.42
CA ASN A 342 26.47 -3.58 -1.20
C ASN A 342 26.18 -2.27 -0.43
N SER A 343 26.11 -1.12 -1.11
CA SER A 343 25.56 0.14 -0.62
C SER A 343 24.04 0.10 -0.48
N GLY A 344 23.42 -1.09 -0.55
CA GLY A 344 22.21 -1.39 0.20
C GLY A 344 22.50 -1.10 1.68
N GLY A 345 22.35 0.17 2.04
CA GLY A 345 22.69 0.68 3.34
C GLY A 345 22.03 -0.18 4.40
N LYS A 346 22.84 -0.65 5.35
CA LYS A 346 22.56 -0.79 6.80
C LYS A 346 21.16 -1.20 7.27
N GLY A 347 20.29 -1.73 6.42
CA GLY A 347 19.27 -2.66 6.78
C GLY A 347 20.03 -3.93 7.11
N LYS A 348 20.51 -4.03 8.35
CA LYS A 348 20.52 -5.33 9.00
C LYS A 348 19.12 -5.87 8.75
N ARG A 349 18.98 -6.70 7.71
CA ARG A 349 17.89 -7.63 7.60
C ARG A 349 18.11 -8.49 8.83
N VAL A 350 17.56 -8.05 9.95
CA VAL A 350 17.42 -8.85 11.15
C VAL A 350 16.75 -10.07 10.58
N LYS A 351 17.53 -11.16 10.47
CA LYS A 351 16.94 -12.47 10.25
C LYS A 351 15.94 -12.54 11.38
N ARG A 352 14.65 -12.36 11.07
CA ARG A 352 13.55 -12.67 11.98
C ARG A 352 13.84 -14.12 12.35
N SER A 353 14.49 -14.29 13.49
CA SER A 353 14.62 -15.56 14.16
C SER A 353 13.19 -16.04 14.27
N LYS A 354 12.92 -17.11 13.53
CA LYS A 354 11.67 -17.86 13.59
C LYS A 354 11.36 -18.03 15.09
N PRO A 355 10.21 -17.57 15.60
CA PRO A 355 9.87 -17.84 16.99
C PRO A 355 9.88 -19.35 17.16
N GLU A 356 10.77 -19.82 18.02
CA GLU A 356 10.91 -21.21 18.40
C GLU A 356 9.65 -21.57 19.16
N ARG A 357 8.67 -22.08 18.42
CA ARG A 357 7.38 -22.49 18.93
C ARG A 357 7.62 -23.60 19.96
N ASP A 358 7.27 -23.28 21.20
CA ASP A 358 7.09 -24.16 22.34
C ASP A 358 6.91 -25.62 21.94
N ARG A 359 7.99 -26.39 22.13
CA ARG A 359 7.93 -27.84 22.33
C ARG A 359 7.94 -28.10 23.84
N ARG A 360 6.82 -27.83 24.49
CA ARG A 360 6.46 -28.44 25.77
C ARG A 360 5.06 -29.04 25.62
N ARG A 361 5.05 -30.32 25.27
CA ARG A 361 3.99 -31.27 25.61
C ARG A 361 4.67 -32.55 26.04
#